data_AF-T0ZPA9-F1
#
_entry.id   AF-T0ZPA9-F1
#
_cell.length_a   1.000
_cell.length_b   1.000
_cell.length_c   1.000
_cell.angle_alpha   90.00
_cell.angle_beta   90.00
_cell.angle_gamma   90.00
#
_symmetry.space_group_name_H-M   'P 1'
#
loop_
_entity.id
_entity.type
_entity.pdbx_description
1 polymer ?
#
loop_
_entity_poly.entity_id
_entity_poly.type
_entity_poly.pdbx_seq_one_letter_code
_entity_poly.pdbx_strand_id
1 'polypeptide(L)'
;MDIDARNFLKLNSDESGFYRVLYDDSSYQDILGSMKDLSYLDRWGLVSDMFAFLVSGKLKFDRYVHYISFFNDETDNTVVQEISAQLQQLYLLDHRNRNLLDTAEKFYKAQLARLGSMKQGESVNDIILRGALSTRLAMIDAKFASETAKKFDSLESEIPDMRGAIAL
;
A
#
# COMPACT_ATOMS: atom_id res chain seq x y z
N MET A 1 30.39 -0.41 21.22
CA MET A 1 29.39 0.21 20.33
C MET A 1 28.09 0.09 21.08
N ASP A 2 27.75 1.10 21.86
CA ASP A 2 26.53 1.10 22.65
C ASP A 2 25.36 1.28 21.69
N ILE A 3 24.59 0.21 21.52
CA ILE A 3 23.32 0.27 20.82
C ILE A 3 22.38 0.92 21.82
N ASP A 4 22.10 2.21 21.61
CA ASP A 4 21.01 2.92 22.27
C ASP A 4 19.77 2.02 22.17
N ALA A 5 19.26 1.59 23.32
CA ALA A 5 18.20 0.60 23.41
C ALA A 5 16.87 1.23 22.97
N ARG A 6 16.73 1.45 21.66
CA ARG A 6 15.43 1.60 21.04
C ARG A 6 14.67 0.31 21.34
N ASN A 7 13.39 0.43 21.68
CA ASN A 7 12.53 -0.70 22.03
C ASN A 7 12.28 -1.70 20.88
N PHE A 8 13.00 -1.57 19.75
CA PHE A 8 12.88 -2.43 18.58
C PHE A 8 14.26 -2.64 17.93
N LEU A 9 14.43 -3.76 17.24
CA LEU A 9 15.61 -4.06 16.42
C LEU A 9 15.20 -4.22 14.96
N LYS A 10 15.52 -3.21 14.12
CA LYS A 10 15.38 -3.30 12.67
C LYS A 10 16.73 -3.64 12.04
N LEU A 11 16.80 -4.80 11.39
CA LEU A 11 17.97 -5.24 10.62
C LEU A 11 17.85 -4.78 9.16
N ASN A 12 18.98 -4.82 8.44
CA ASN A 12 19.10 -4.34 7.06
C ASN A 12 18.75 -2.85 6.87
N SER A 13 19.39 -1.93 7.61
CA SER A 13 19.11 -0.48 7.51
C SER A 13 19.12 0.01 6.07
N ASP A 14 18.08 0.77 5.70
CA ASP A 14 17.81 1.33 4.37
C ASP A 14 17.88 0.31 3.22
N GLU A 15 17.68 -0.98 3.52
CA GLU A 15 17.78 -2.08 2.55
C GLU A 15 19.14 -2.12 1.82
N SER A 16 20.20 -1.72 2.53
CA SER A 16 21.56 -1.64 1.98
C SER A 16 22.21 -3.01 1.72
N GLY A 17 21.74 -4.06 2.41
CA GLY A 17 22.17 -5.43 2.23
C GLY A 17 21.26 -6.21 1.29
N PHE A 18 21.84 -7.11 0.49
CA PHE A 18 21.09 -7.98 -0.42
C PHE A 18 20.59 -9.25 0.31
N TYR A 19 19.74 -9.07 1.31
CA TYR A 19 19.07 -10.15 2.05
C TYR A 19 17.73 -9.66 2.59
N ARG A 20 16.88 -10.61 3.00
CA ARG A 20 15.56 -10.35 3.61
C ARG A 20 15.58 -10.75 5.07
N VAL A 21 14.78 -10.09 5.90
CA VAL A 21 14.70 -10.36 7.33
C VAL A 21 13.29 -10.76 7.72
N LEU A 22 13.15 -12.02 8.14
CA LEU A 22 11.91 -12.52 8.75
C LEU A 22 12.00 -12.32 10.25
N TYR A 23 11.06 -11.55 10.80
CA TYR A 23 10.95 -11.32 12.23
C TYR A 23 9.88 -12.24 12.84
N ASP A 24 9.95 -12.48 14.14
CA ASP A 24 8.85 -13.06 14.90
C ASP A 24 7.73 -12.03 15.14
N ASP A 25 6.57 -12.50 15.61
CA ASP A 25 5.39 -11.64 15.82
C ASP A 25 5.67 -10.49 16.79
N SER A 26 6.43 -10.70 17.88
CA SER A 26 6.74 -9.64 18.86
C SER A 26 7.67 -8.59 18.27
N SER A 27 8.72 -9.02 17.57
CA SER A 27 9.63 -8.15 16.85
C SER A 27 8.89 -7.31 15.79
N TYR A 28 7.96 -7.90 15.04
CA TYR A 28 7.12 -7.13 14.11
C TYR A 28 6.25 -6.09 14.83
N GLN A 29 5.64 -6.44 15.97
CA GLN A 29 4.85 -5.46 16.74
C GLN A 29 5.70 -4.28 17.20
N ASP A 30 6.89 -4.53 17.72
CA ASP A 30 7.79 -3.48 18.20
C ASP A 30 8.24 -2.56 17.06
N ILE A 31 8.63 -3.15 15.92
CA ILE A 31 9.03 -2.39 14.72
C ILE A 31 7.87 -1.55 14.17
N LEU A 32 6.68 -2.15 14.02
CA LEU A 32 5.49 -1.45 13.52
C LEU A 32 4.99 -0.37 14.49
N GLY A 33 5.20 -0.55 15.79
CA GLY A 33 4.95 0.47 16.81
C GLY A 33 5.89 1.68 16.73
N SER A 34 7.04 1.52 16.07
CA SER A 34 8.08 2.54 15.91
C SER A 34 8.27 3.03 14.47
N MET A 35 7.27 2.87 13.59
CA MET A 35 7.37 3.27 12.18
C MET A 35 7.79 4.73 11.94
N LYS A 36 7.46 5.64 12.86
CA LYS A 36 7.86 7.06 12.78
C LYS A 36 9.38 7.28 12.86
N ASP A 37 10.09 6.31 13.44
CA ASP A 37 11.54 6.34 13.65
C ASP A 37 12.29 5.60 12.52
N LEU A 38 11.56 5.04 11.55
CA LEU A 38 12.09 4.31 10.39
C LEU A 38 12.15 5.23 9.15
N SER A 39 13.15 5.01 8.30
CA SER A 39 13.19 5.68 6.99
C SER A 39 12.08 5.13 6.06
N TYR A 40 11.79 5.83 4.95
CA TYR A 40 10.86 5.28 3.96
C TYR A 40 11.41 4.00 3.31
N LEU A 41 12.74 3.86 3.19
CA LEU A 41 13.39 2.64 2.67
C LEU A 41 13.23 1.48 3.64
N ASP A 42 13.37 1.71 4.94
CA ASP A 42 13.11 0.70 5.96
C ASP A 42 11.65 0.21 5.92
N ARG A 43 10.70 1.14 5.80
CA ARG A 43 9.26 0.82 5.70
C ARG A 43 8.94 0.08 4.42
N TRP A 44 9.49 0.51 3.28
CA TRP A 44 9.36 -0.20 2.01
C TRP A 44 9.95 -1.62 2.09
N GLY A 45 11.12 -1.77 2.68
CA GLY A 45 11.79 -3.06 2.88
C GLY A 45 10.97 -4.03 3.71
N LEU A 46 10.39 -3.55 4.81
CA LEU A 46 9.47 -4.34 5.63
C LEU A 46 8.28 -4.86 4.82
N VAL A 47 7.63 -4.00 4.03
CA VAL A 47 6.51 -4.39 3.15
C VAL A 47 6.95 -5.41 2.10
N SER A 48 8.08 -5.17 1.45
CA SER A 48 8.66 -6.07 0.44
C SER A 48 8.98 -7.46 1.02
N ASP A 49 9.60 -7.50 2.20
CA ASP A 49 9.95 -8.73 2.90
C ASP A 49 8.72 -9.49 3.36
N MET A 50 7.75 -8.82 3.98
CA MET A 50 6.49 -9.44 4.39
C MET A 50 5.79 -10.12 3.22
N PHE A 51 5.73 -9.47 2.06
CA PHE A 51 5.12 -10.06 0.88
C PHE A 51 5.92 -11.24 0.31
N ALA A 52 7.25 -11.15 0.26
CA ALA A 52 8.09 -12.27 -0.17
C ALA A 52 7.94 -13.48 0.77
N PHE A 53 7.80 -13.24 2.08
CA PHE A 53 7.54 -14.30 3.05
C PHE A 53 6.12 -14.85 2.95
N LEU A 54 5.12 -14.03 2.60
CA LEU A 54 3.78 -14.51 2.29
C LEU A 54 3.81 -15.46 1.09
N VAL A 55 4.39 -15.02 -0.03
CA VAL A 55 4.44 -15.80 -1.28
C VAL A 55 5.24 -17.10 -1.11
N SER A 56 6.29 -17.09 -0.29
CA SER A 56 7.07 -18.31 0.02
C SER A 56 6.44 -19.20 1.11
N GLY A 57 5.26 -18.84 1.64
CA GLY A 57 4.54 -19.60 2.68
C GLY A 57 5.17 -19.51 4.07
N LYS A 58 6.13 -18.59 4.28
CA LYS A 58 6.81 -18.34 5.56
C LYS A 58 6.04 -17.36 6.46
N LEU A 59 5.19 -16.51 5.87
CA LEU A 59 4.27 -15.62 6.58
C LEU A 59 2.82 -16.01 6.23
N LYS A 60 1.96 -16.10 7.25
CA LYS A 60 0.53 -16.40 7.03
C LYS A 60 -0.20 -15.18 6.47
N PHE A 61 -1.18 -15.41 5.60
CA PHE A 61 -2.01 -14.36 5.01
C PHE A 61 -2.63 -13.43 6.06
N ASP A 62 -3.25 -13.98 7.11
CA ASP A 62 -3.88 -13.16 8.17
C ASP A 62 -2.89 -12.27 8.92
N ARG A 63 -1.63 -12.71 9.05
CA ARG A 63 -0.55 -11.90 9.62
C ARG A 63 -0.12 -10.80 8.67
N TYR A 64 0.03 -11.11 7.38
CA TYR A 64 0.35 -10.13 6.36
C TYR A 64 -0.68 -8.99 6.33
N VAL A 65 -1.98 -9.29 6.21
CA VAL A 65 -3.02 -8.24 6.17
C VAL A 65 -3.10 -7.45 7.48
N HIS A 66 -2.89 -8.10 8.63
CA HIS A 66 -2.78 -7.43 9.92
C HIS A 66 -1.63 -6.42 9.92
N TYR A 67 -0.43 -6.79 9.48
CA TYR A 67 0.71 -5.88 9.42
C TYR A 67 0.53 -4.75 8.39
N ILE A 68 -0.04 -5.04 7.22
CA ILE A 68 -0.33 -4.02 6.21
C ILE A 68 -1.31 -2.95 6.75
N SER A 69 -2.20 -3.30 7.67
CA SER A 69 -3.14 -2.34 8.26
C SER A 69 -2.46 -1.18 9.02
N PHE A 70 -1.21 -1.36 9.48
CA PHE A 70 -0.43 -0.30 10.12
C PHE A 70 -0.02 0.80 9.12
N PHE A 71 0.01 0.50 7.83
CA PHE A 71 0.45 1.44 6.79
C PHE A 71 -0.69 2.28 6.20
N ASN A 72 -1.90 2.24 6.77
CA ASN A 72 -3.03 3.03 6.26
C ASN A 72 -2.74 4.54 6.21
N ASP A 73 -1.93 5.04 7.16
CA ASP A 73 -1.51 6.45 7.25
C ASP A 73 -0.14 6.71 6.60
N GLU A 74 0.40 5.78 5.81
CA GLU A 74 1.66 5.98 5.09
C GLU A 74 1.57 7.18 4.14
N THR A 75 2.67 7.93 4.05
CA THR A 75 2.75 9.18 3.26
C THR A 75 3.76 9.10 2.12
N ASP A 76 4.72 8.17 2.18
CA ASP A 76 5.69 7.98 1.12
C ASP A 76 5.07 7.21 -0.05
N ASN A 77 5.07 7.83 -1.23
CA ASN A 77 4.44 7.26 -2.42
C ASN A 77 5.08 5.93 -2.88
N THR A 78 6.36 5.69 -2.59
CA THR A 78 7.05 4.44 -2.94
C THR A 78 6.48 3.29 -2.11
N VAL A 79 6.34 3.50 -0.80
CA VAL A 79 5.76 2.51 0.11
C VAL A 79 4.29 2.26 -0.23
N VAL A 80 3.52 3.32 -0.51
CA VAL A 80 2.10 3.19 -0.88
C VAL A 80 1.92 2.41 -2.18
N GLN A 81 2.77 2.68 -3.18
CA GLN A 81 2.72 1.99 -4.46
C GLN A 81 3.05 0.50 -4.30
N GLU A 82 4.05 0.16 -3.48
CA GLU A 82 4.42 -1.23 -3.17
C GLU A 82 3.24 -1.99 -2.56
N ILE A 83 2.66 -1.48 -1.46
CA ILE A 83 1.51 -2.09 -0.80
C ILE A 83 0.34 -2.24 -1.79
N SER A 84 0.05 -1.18 -2.55
CA SER A 84 -1.07 -1.18 -3.46
C SER A 84 -0.91 -2.21 -4.59
N ALA A 85 0.31 -2.40 -5.10
CA ALA A 85 0.62 -3.42 -6.10
C ALA A 85 0.46 -4.83 -5.53
N GLN A 86 0.92 -5.07 -4.30
CA GLN A 86 0.79 -6.37 -3.64
C GLN A 86 -0.68 -6.73 -3.35
N LEU A 87 -1.48 -5.79 -2.86
CA LEU A 87 -2.91 -5.97 -2.65
C LEU A 87 -3.65 -6.26 -3.95
N GLN A 88 -3.30 -5.56 -5.03
CA GLN A 88 -3.83 -5.85 -6.37
C GLN A 88 -3.45 -7.26 -6.84
N GLN A 89 -2.21 -7.68 -6.63
CA GLN A 89 -1.76 -9.02 -7.01
C GLN A 89 -2.54 -10.09 -6.24
N LEU A 90 -2.75 -9.91 -4.94
CA LEU A 90 -3.55 -10.82 -4.12
C LEU A 90 -5.02 -10.82 -4.59
N TYR A 91 -5.56 -9.68 -4.98
CA TYR A 91 -6.94 -9.58 -5.48
C TYR A 91 -7.12 -10.39 -6.77
N LEU A 92 -6.14 -10.34 -7.67
CA LEU A 92 -6.17 -11.15 -8.90
C LEU A 92 -6.09 -12.66 -8.62
N LEU A 93 -5.50 -13.07 -7.49
CA LEU A 93 -5.42 -14.48 -7.10
C LEU A 93 -6.70 -14.95 -6.38
N ASP A 94 -7.27 -14.13 -5.49
CA ASP A 94 -8.48 -14.46 -4.75
C ASP A 94 -9.39 -13.24 -4.50
N HIS A 95 -10.12 -12.85 -5.55
CA HIS A 95 -11.06 -11.72 -5.53
C HIS A 95 -12.28 -11.93 -4.63
N ARG A 96 -12.43 -13.09 -3.98
CA ARG A 96 -13.55 -13.42 -3.09
C ARG A 96 -13.17 -13.33 -1.61
N ASN A 97 -11.89 -13.16 -1.31
CA ASN A 97 -11.40 -13.07 0.06
C ASN A 97 -11.84 -11.76 0.72
N ARG A 98 -12.78 -11.83 1.66
CA ARG A 98 -13.32 -10.63 2.33
C ARG A 98 -12.28 -9.86 3.14
N ASN A 99 -11.38 -10.57 3.84
CA ASN A 99 -10.34 -9.92 4.63
C ASN A 99 -9.36 -9.13 3.74
N LEU A 100 -9.04 -9.67 2.56
CA LEU A 100 -8.28 -8.94 1.53
C LEU A 100 -9.03 -7.70 1.05
N LEU A 101 -10.29 -7.86 0.64
CA LEU A 101 -11.09 -6.78 0.07
C LEU A 101 -11.27 -5.64 1.09
N ASP A 102 -11.60 -5.96 2.34
CA ASP A 102 -11.77 -4.97 3.40
C ASP A 102 -10.46 -4.23 3.71
N THR A 103 -9.33 -4.95 3.72
CA THR A 103 -8.00 -4.34 3.90
C THR A 103 -7.66 -3.42 2.74
N ALA A 104 -7.86 -3.87 1.49
CA ALA A 104 -7.56 -3.10 0.30
C ALA A 104 -8.47 -1.86 0.16
N GLU A 105 -9.76 -2.00 0.42
CA GLU A 105 -10.71 -0.90 0.38
C GLU A 105 -10.34 0.19 1.39
N LYS A 106 -10.05 -0.19 2.64
CA LYS A 106 -9.59 0.75 3.69
C LYS A 106 -8.32 1.47 3.27
N PHE A 107 -7.34 0.73 2.79
CA PHE A 107 -6.05 1.28 2.37
C PHE A 107 -6.22 2.27 1.20
N TYR A 108 -6.94 1.88 0.13
CA TYR A 108 -7.16 2.75 -1.02
C TYR A 108 -7.97 3.99 -0.66
N LYS A 109 -9.01 3.87 0.17
CA LYS A 109 -9.80 5.03 0.63
C LYS A 109 -8.96 5.99 1.46
N ALA A 110 -8.15 5.49 2.40
CA ALA A 110 -7.27 6.34 3.20
C ALA A 110 -6.26 7.11 2.32
N GLN A 111 -5.64 6.41 1.37
CA GLN A 111 -4.63 7.00 0.50
C GLN A 111 -5.22 7.97 -0.53
N LEU A 112 -6.40 7.69 -1.09
CA LEU A 112 -7.11 8.63 -1.95
C LEU A 112 -7.59 9.87 -1.18
N ALA A 113 -8.04 9.71 0.07
CA ALA A 113 -8.38 10.84 0.93
C ALA A 113 -7.15 11.73 1.22
N ARG A 114 -5.98 11.13 1.47
CA ARG A 114 -4.71 11.83 1.64
C ARG A 114 -4.30 12.62 0.39
N LEU A 115 -4.36 11.99 -0.79
CA LEU A 115 -4.00 12.62 -2.06
C LEU A 115 -4.99 13.73 -2.46
N GLY A 116 -6.26 13.56 -2.10
CA GLY A 116 -7.32 14.52 -2.38
C GLY A 116 -7.54 14.76 -3.89
N SER A 117 -8.22 15.88 -4.17
CA SER A 117 -8.43 16.34 -5.55
C SER A 117 -7.14 16.88 -6.16
N MET A 118 -7.04 16.79 -7.49
CA MET A 118 -5.91 17.34 -8.27
C MET A 118 -5.64 18.80 -7.91
N LYS A 119 -4.36 19.14 -7.74
CA LYS A 119 -3.90 20.51 -7.53
C LYS A 119 -3.02 20.95 -8.69
N GLN A 120 -3.08 22.24 -9.02
CA GLN A 120 -2.20 22.80 -10.05
C GLN A 120 -0.74 22.71 -9.59
N GLY A 121 0.13 22.14 -10.43
CA GLY A 121 1.55 21.96 -10.13
C GLY A 121 1.87 20.85 -9.13
N GLU A 122 0.94 19.91 -8.89
CA GLU A 122 1.21 18.74 -8.05
C GLU A 122 2.26 17.80 -8.66
N SER A 123 2.85 16.95 -7.81
CA SER A 123 3.87 15.99 -8.23
C SER A 123 3.31 14.97 -9.22
N VAL A 124 4.10 14.64 -10.25
CA VAL A 124 3.76 13.55 -11.19
C VAL A 124 3.52 12.23 -10.45
N ASN A 125 4.26 11.97 -9.36
CA ASN A 125 4.06 10.77 -8.54
C ASN A 125 2.68 10.74 -7.88
N ASP A 126 2.15 11.89 -7.45
CA ASP A 126 0.81 11.97 -6.85
C ASP A 126 -0.28 11.72 -7.90
N ILE A 127 -0.10 12.25 -9.12
CA ILE A 127 -1.03 12.04 -10.25
C ILE A 127 -1.12 10.55 -10.60
N ILE A 128 0.02 9.92 -10.85
CA ILE A 128 0.11 8.50 -11.23
C ILE A 128 -0.46 7.63 -10.11
N LEU A 129 -0.06 7.89 -8.86
CA LEU A 129 -0.53 7.12 -7.72
C LEU A 129 -2.05 7.25 -7.55
N ARG A 130 -2.61 8.47 -7.65
CA ARG A 130 -4.06 8.67 -7.56
C ARG A 130 -4.82 7.90 -8.64
N GLY A 131 -4.34 7.91 -9.87
CA GLY A 131 -4.94 7.16 -10.98
C GLY A 131 -4.92 5.65 -10.73
N ALA A 132 -3.77 5.12 -10.33
CA ALA A 132 -3.61 3.71 -10.01
C ALA A 132 -4.52 3.28 -8.84
N LEU A 133 -4.55 4.04 -7.75
CA LEU A 133 -5.39 3.75 -6.59
C LEU A 133 -6.88 3.84 -6.93
N SER A 134 -7.29 4.83 -7.71
CA SER A 134 -8.69 4.99 -8.13
C SER A 134 -9.14 3.80 -8.99
N THR A 135 -8.28 3.37 -9.92
CA THR A 135 -8.54 2.19 -10.77
C THR A 135 -8.72 0.95 -9.90
N ARG A 136 -7.80 0.70 -8.96
CA ARG A 136 -7.85 -0.47 -8.05
C ARG A 136 -9.06 -0.42 -7.11
N LEU A 137 -9.44 0.76 -6.62
CA LEU A 137 -10.65 0.90 -5.80
C LEU A 137 -11.92 0.64 -6.60
N ALA A 138 -12.00 1.12 -7.85
CA ALA A 138 -13.15 0.85 -8.72
C ALA A 138 -13.33 -0.66 -9.00
N MET A 139 -12.25 -1.45 -9.00
CA MET A 139 -12.35 -2.91 -9.14
C MET A 139 -13.06 -3.61 -7.96
N ILE A 140 -12.99 -3.03 -6.75
CA ILE A 140 -13.44 -3.69 -5.51
C ILE A 140 -14.62 -2.99 -4.83
N ASP A 141 -14.85 -1.71 -5.11
CA ASP A 141 -15.95 -0.90 -4.56
C ASP A 141 -16.91 -0.49 -5.68
N ALA A 142 -18.04 -1.19 -5.79
CA ALA A 142 -19.06 -0.95 -6.80
C ALA A 142 -19.69 0.45 -6.72
N LYS A 143 -19.78 1.03 -5.50
CA LYS A 143 -20.30 2.38 -5.34
C LYS A 143 -19.30 3.39 -5.91
N PHE A 144 -18.03 3.24 -5.58
CA PHE A 144 -16.97 4.09 -6.14
C PHE A 144 -16.90 3.98 -7.68
N ALA A 145 -16.99 2.77 -8.22
CA ALA A 145 -17.03 2.52 -9.66
C ALA A 145 -18.21 3.24 -10.32
N SER A 146 -19.43 3.07 -9.78
CA SER A 146 -20.65 3.71 -10.29
C SER A 146 -20.53 5.24 -10.31
N GLU A 147 -19.96 5.85 -9.27
CA GLU A 147 -19.83 7.31 -9.23
C GLU A 147 -18.77 7.84 -10.17
N THR A 148 -17.68 7.09 -10.34
CA THR A 148 -16.59 7.47 -11.25
C THR A 148 -17.01 7.30 -12.71
N ALA A 149 -17.81 6.26 -13.03
CA ALA A 149 -18.32 5.99 -14.38
C ALA A 149 -19.25 7.09 -14.91
N LYS A 150 -19.85 7.94 -14.06
CA LYS A 150 -20.65 9.11 -14.49
C LYS A 150 -19.86 10.10 -15.36
N LYS A 151 -18.53 10.05 -15.31
CA LYS A 151 -17.63 10.89 -16.11
C LYS A 151 -17.29 10.29 -17.48
N PHE A 152 -17.85 9.14 -17.82
CA PHE A 152 -17.52 8.44 -19.07
C PHE A 152 -17.83 9.29 -20.32
N ASP A 153 -18.92 10.06 -20.30
CA ASP A 153 -19.31 10.93 -21.42
C ASP A 153 -18.28 12.04 -21.70
N SER A 154 -17.47 12.42 -20.69
CA SER A 154 -16.42 13.44 -20.79
C SER A 154 -15.00 12.86 -20.73
N LEU A 155 -14.83 11.55 -20.93
CA LEU A 155 -13.58 10.81 -20.71
C LEU A 155 -12.35 11.43 -21.40
N GLU A 156 -12.49 11.91 -22.63
CA GLU A 156 -11.37 12.51 -23.39
C GLU A 156 -10.84 13.80 -22.75
N SER A 157 -11.68 14.51 -22.00
CA SER A 157 -11.32 15.73 -21.29
C SER A 157 -10.83 15.48 -19.86
N GLU A 158 -10.99 14.26 -19.34
CA GLU A 158 -10.50 13.87 -18.03
C GLU A 158 -8.98 13.58 -18.06
N ILE A 159 -8.37 13.69 -16.87
CA ILE A 159 -6.95 13.41 -16.63
C ILE A 159 -6.63 11.98 -17.10
N PRO A 160 -5.61 11.76 -17.95
CA PRO A 160 -5.29 10.44 -18.49
C PRO A 160 -5.20 9.33 -17.44
N ASP A 161 -4.53 9.59 -16.31
CA ASP A 161 -4.35 8.62 -15.22
C ASP A 161 -5.66 8.23 -14.52
N MET A 162 -6.69 9.09 -14.57
CA MET A 162 -8.00 8.80 -13.98
C MET A 162 -8.91 7.98 -14.90
N ARG A 163 -8.61 7.90 -16.20
CA ARG A 163 -9.47 7.23 -17.19
C ARG A 163 -9.65 5.75 -16.91
N GLY A 164 -8.63 5.09 -16.36
CA GLY A 164 -8.71 3.69 -15.95
C GLY A 164 -9.82 3.44 -14.94
N ALA A 165 -10.03 4.36 -13.99
CA ALA A 165 -11.08 4.23 -12.98
C ALA A 165 -12.49 4.56 -13.53
N ILE A 166 -12.59 5.31 -14.62
CA ILE A 166 -13.86 5.74 -15.24
C ILE A 166 -14.42 4.66 -16.17
N ALA A 167 -13.55 3.96 -16.90
CA ALA A 167 -13.92 3.04 -17.97
C ALA A 167 -13.59 1.57 -17.64
N LEU A 168 -13.68 1.21 -16.36
CA LEU A 168 -13.30 -0.10 -15.83
C LEU A 168 -14.36 -1.19 -16.07
#